data_AF-A0A520R2B1-F1
#
_entry.id   AF-A0A520R2B1-F1
#
_cell.length_a   1.000
_cell.length_b   1.000
_cell.length_c   1.000
_cell.angle_alpha   90.00
_cell.angle_beta   90.00
_cell.angle_gamma   90.00
#
_symmetry.space_group_name_H-M   'P 1'
#
loop_
_entity.id
_entity.type
_entity.pdbx_description
1 polymer ?
#
loop_
_entity_poly.entity_id
_entity_poly.type
_entity_poly.pdbx_seq_one_letter_code
_entity_poly.pdbx_strand_id
1 'polypeptide(L)' 'MPRLDSHLVEIGAFPSRARAQAAIRAGLVSIGGNVIDKPATK' A
#
# COMPACT_ATOMS: atom_id res chain seq x y z
N MET A 1 1.53 -12.70 -7.00
CA MET A 1 0.79 -12.05 -5.90
C MET A 1 0.47 -10.61 -6.29
N PRO A 2 -0.77 -10.14 -6.10
CA PRO A 2 -1.17 -8.78 -6.44
C PRO A 2 -0.38 -7.79 -5.57
N ARG A 3 0.07 -6.69 -6.19
CA ARG A 3 0.87 -5.68 -5.50
C ARG A 3 -0.02 -4.85 -4.59
N LEU A 4 0.44 -4.57 -3.38
CA LEU A 4 -0.31 -3.82 -2.39
C LEU A 4 -0.65 -2.40 -2.87
N ASP A 5 0.29 -1.76 -3.57
CA ASP A 5 0.09 -0.43 -4.12
C ASP A 5 -1.07 -0.35 -5.13
N SER A 6 -1.32 -1.41 -5.90
CA SER A 6 -2.47 -1.51 -6.80
C SER A 6 -3.75 -1.80 -6.04
N HIS A 7 -3.72 -2.73 -5.08
CA HIS A 7 -4.89 -3.10 -4.31
C HIS A 7 -5.46 -1.91 -3.51
N LEU A 8 -4.59 -1.09 -2.92
CA LEU A 8 -4.96 0.14 -2.22
C LEU A 8 -5.65 1.18 -3.11
N VAL A 9 -5.34 1.19 -4.41
CA VAL A 9 -5.99 2.09 -5.37
C VAL A 9 -7.32 1.50 -5.85
N GLU A 10 -7.37 0.19 -6.09
CA GLU A 10 -8.61 -0.51 -6.48
C GLU A 10 -9.71 -0.39 -5.42
N ILE A 11 -9.35 -0.50 -4.13
CA ILE A 11 -10.32 -0.32 -3.04
C ILE A 11 -10.66 1.15 -2.76
N GLY A 12 -10.05 2.10 -3.50
CA GLY A 12 -10.28 3.53 -3.36
C GLY A 12 -9.61 4.18 -2.15
N ALA A 13 -8.73 3.47 -1.43
CA ALA A 13 -8.02 4.03 -0.28
C ALA A 13 -7.00 5.11 -0.69
N PHE A 14 -6.46 5.01 -1.91
CA PHE A 14 -5.57 6.01 -2.47
C PHE A 14 -5.99 6.42 -3.88
N PRO A 15 -5.83 7.71 -4.24
CA PRO A 15 -6.23 8.21 -5.55
C PRO A 15 -5.27 7.83 -6.67
N SER A 16 -4.07 7.35 -6.35
CA SER A 16 -3.10 6.87 -7.34
C SER A 16 -2.07 5.94 -6.73
N ARG A 17 -1.48 5.08 -7.58
CA ARG A 17 -0.44 4.12 -7.15
C ARG A 17 0.79 4.81 -6.57
N ALA A 18 1.15 5.98 -7.09
CA ALA A 18 2.28 6.76 -6.58
C ALA A 18 2.05 7.24 -5.14
N ARG A 19 0.83 7.70 -4.81
CA ARG A 19 0.47 8.07 -3.44
C ARG A 19 0.43 6.85 -2.52
N ALA A 20 -0.12 5.74 -2.99
CA ALA A 20 -0.12 4.48 -2.25
C ALA A 20 1.32 4.05 -1.90
N GLN A 21 2.23 4.07 -2.88
CA GLN A 21 3.65 3.75 -2.64
C GLN A 21 4.32 4.70 -1.64
N ALA A 22 4.04 6.00 -1.72
CA ALA A 22 4.58 6.98 -0.78
C ALA A 22 4.09 6.72 0.65
N ALA A 23 2.79 6.43 0.83
CA ALA A 23 2.21 6.12 2.13
C ALA A 23 2.73 4.79 2.71
N ILE A 24 2.92 3.78 1.87
CA ILE A 24 3.54 2.51 2.27
C ILE A 24 4.98 2.74 2.73
N ARG A 25 5.79 3.49 1.96
CA ARG A 25 7.17 3.81 2.36
C ARG A 25 7.25 4.66 3.63
N ALA A 26 6.23 5.48 3.88
CA ALA A 26 6.11 6.26 5.11
C ALA A 26 5.66 5.40 6.31
N GLY A 27 5.36 4.11 6.13
CA GLY A 27 4.85 3.22 7.19
C GLY A 27 3.44 3.58 7.66
N LEU A 28 2.69 4.33 6.85
CA LEU A 28 1.32 4.77 7.18
C LEU A 28 0.26 3.73 6.80
N VAL A 29 0.66 2.64 6.16
CA VAL A 29 -0.23 1.57 5.72
C VAL A 29 -0.03 0.36 6.62
N SER A 30 -1.12 -0.11 7.22
CA SER A 30 -1.17 -1.38 7.95
C SER A 30 -2.23 -2.29 7.34
N ILE A 31 -1.95 -3.59 7.29
CA ILE A 31 -2.92 -4.62 6.86
C ILE A 31 -2.98 -5.67 7.94
N GLY A 32 -4.17 -5.91 8.47
CA GLY A 32 -4.39 -6.96 9.47
C GLY A 32 -3.50 -6.79 10.72
N GLY A 33 -3.17 -5.55 11.10
CA GLY A 33 -2.31 -5.25 12.25
C GLY A 33 -0.80 -5.24 11.97
N ASN A 34 -0.36 -5.60 10.76
CA ASN A 34 1.05 -5.50 10.36
C ASN A 34 1.29 -4.21 9.57
N VAL A 35 2.20 -3.36 10.06
CA VAL A 35 2.68 -2.18 9.33
C VAL A 35 3.50 -2.65 8.14
N ILE A 36 3.11 -2.21 6.95
CA ILE A 36 3.79 -2.59 5.71
C ILE A 36 4.65 -1.42 5.27
N ASP A 37 5.96 -1.63 5.26
CA ASP A 37 6.99 -0.69 4.81
C ASP A 37 7.41 -0.93 3.35
N LYS A 38 7.09 -2.11 2.80
CA LYS A 38 7.44 -2.53 1.45
C LYS A 38 6.21 -2.60 0.53
N PRO A 39 6.15 -1.76 -0.53
CA PRO A 39 5.04 -1.76 -1.48
C PRO A 39 4.94 -3.04 -2.33
N ALA A 40 5.99 -3.86 -2.33
CA ALA A 40 6.01 -5.21 -2.85
C ALA A 40 6.42 -6.14 -1.72
N THR A 41 5.49 -6.43 -0.82
CA THR A 41 5.68 -7.58 0.10
C THR A 41 5.63 -8.84 -0.75
N LYS A 42 6.70 -9.63 -0.71
CA LYS A 42 6.86 -10.87 -1.47
C LYS A 42 5.94 -11.96 -0.94
#